data_AF-A0A8S9NDR0-F1
#
_entry.id   AF-A0A8S9NDR0-F1
#
_cell.length_a   1.000
_cell.length_b   1.000
_cell.length_c   1.000
_cell.angle_alpha   90.00
_cell.angle_beta   90.00
_cell.angle_gamma   90.00
#
_symmetry.space_group_name_H-M   'P 1'
#
loop_
_entity.id
_entity.type
_entity.pdbx_description
1 polymer ?
#
loop_
_entity_poly.entity_id
_entity_poly.type
_entity_poly.pdbx_seq_one_letter_code
_entity_poly.pdbx_strand_id
1 'polypeptide(L)'
;MEKQILGYESIDLSRPNIVPELKLFLLRHQLPLGKDSRTGITEMVSSVGHSCERSPDLLSQYMSYKVFDRCPDDWSLGQKLILRGCEPLPRRRCLAKTVAKQDLKPFPDSLWRPVGNKSVNWSGLGCKGFDCLKGKKLGSDCVGCFDLGSEKDRFVKVKGKNDFLVDDVLGLANGKIRIGFDRFGYKKLKWVIGEKADGQGNLSAVLQKPVRV
;
A
#
# COMPACT_ATOMS: atom_id res chain seq x y z
N MET A 1 23.10 -5.32 -26.48
CA MET A 1 23.74 -6.56 -25.99
C MET A 1 23.11 -7.05 -24.68
N GLU A 2 22.78 -6.18 -23.72
CA GLU A 2 22.16 -6.57 -22.43
C GLU A 2 20.78 -7.25 -22.51
N LYS A 3 19.94 -6.88 -23.49
CA LYS A 3 18.60 -7.48 -23.67
C LYS A 3 18.63 -8.99 -23.94
N GLN A 4 19.70 -9.49 -24.55
CA GLN A 4 19.84 -10.90 -24.95
C GLN A 4 20.49 -11.78 -23.88
N ILE A 5 21.21 -11.21 -22.91
CA ILE A 5 22.03 -11.98 -21.97
C ILE A 5 21.21 -12.47 -20.76
N LEU A 6 20.07 -11.85 -20.47
CA LEU A 6 19.30 -12.08 -19.25
C LEU A 6 17.82 -12.48 -19.48
N GLY A 7 17.39 -12.61 -20.74
CA GLY A 7 16.00 -12.98 -21.07
C GLY A 7 14.94 -11.97 -20.60
N TYR A 8 15.32 -10.74 -20.28
CA TYR A 8 14.39 -9.68 -19.93
C TYR A 8 13.67 -9.19 -21.19
N GLU A 9 12.42 -9.60 -21.39
CA GLU A 9 11.55 -8.94 -22.36
C GLU A 9 11.18 -7.55 -21.78
N SER A 10 11.54 -6.51 -22.52
CA SER A 10 11.22 -5.13 -22.15
C SER A 10 9.86 -4.78 -22.72
N ILE A 11 8.98 -4.15 -21.92
CA ILE A 11 7.68 -3.66 -22.39
C ILE A 11 7.89 -2.82 -23.67
N ASP A 12 7.36 -3.30 -24.78
CA ASP A 12 7.48 -2.64 -26.07
C ASP A 12 6.58 -1.41 -26.14
N LEU A 13 7.19 -0.23 -25.97
CA LEU A 13 6.53 1.08 -25.96
C LEU A 13 5.96 1.51 -27.33
N SER A 14 6.30 0.81 -28.41
CA SER A 14 5.81 1.12 -29.76
C SER A 14 4.38 0.63 -30.01
N ARG A 15 3.84 -0.23 -29.14
CA ARG A 15 2.49 -0.76 -29.27
C ARG A 15 1.42 0.36 -29.22
N PRO A 16 0.37 0.28 -30.05
CA PRO A 16 -0.65 1.33 -30.17
C PRO A 16 -1.50 1.51 -28.89
N ASN A 17 -1.69 0.44 -28.11
CA ASN A 17 -2.55 0.45 -26.91
C ASN A 17 -1.87 0.99 -25.64
N ILE A 18 -0.67 1.57 -25.74
CA ILE A 18 0.07 2.06 -24.58
C ILE A 18 -0.27 3.53 -24.31
N VAL A 19 -0.82 3.78 -23.13
CA VAL A 19 -1.17 5.13 -22.68
C VAL A 19 0.06 6.03 -22.52
N PRO A 20 -0.02 7.34 -22.83
CA PRO A 20 1.11 8.26 -22.75
C PRO A 20 1.79 8.31 -21.38
N GLU A 21 1.00 8.19 -20.31
CA GLU A 21 1.51 8.23 -18.93
C GLU A 21 2.43 7.04 -18.61
N LEU A 22 2.12 5.86 -19.15
CA LEU A 22 2.96 4.68 -19.00
C LEU A 22 4.28 4.83 -19.77
N LYS A 23 4.23 5.43 -20.97
CA LYS A 23 5.44 5.76 -21.74
C LYS A 23 6.31 6.71 -20.94
N LEU A 24 5.74 7.80 -20.44
CA LEU A 24 6.45 8.79 -19.65
C LEU A 24 7.06 8.18 -18.39
N PHE A 25 6.33 7.33 -17.67
CA PHE A 25 6.84 6.66 -16.48
C PHE A 25 8.08 5.80 -16.78
N LEU A 26 8.03 5.00 -17.86
CA LEU A 26 9.10 4.09 -18.26
C LEU A 26 10.29 4.77 -18.96
N LEU A 27 10.20 6.07 -19.27
CA LEU A 27 11.33 6.81 -19.82
C LEU A 27 12.46 6.91 -18.81
N ARG A 28 13.68 7.09 -19.34
CA ARG A 28 14.85 7.42 -18.55
C ARG A 28 14.72 8.86 -18.05
N HIS A 29 14.82 9.03 -16.73
CA HIS A 29 14.75 10.33 -16.09
C HIS A 29 16.14 10.73 -15.61
N GLN A 30 16.57 11.95 -15.91
CA GLN A 30 17.84 12.47 -15.40
C GLN A 30 17.81 12.53 -13.87
N LEU A 31 18.94 12.23 -13.25
CA LEU A 31 19.11 12.35 -11.81
C LEU A 31 18.98 13.82 -11.38
N PRO A 32 18.15 14.14 -10.37
CA PRO A 32 17.97 15.52 -9.91
C PRO A 32 19.27 16.18 -9.44
N LEU A 33 20.22 15.39 -8.93
CA LEU A 33 21.50 15.86 -8.39
C LEU A 33 22.67 15.66 -9.38
N GLY A 34 22.37 15.32 -10.64
CA GLY A 34 23.38 15.01 -11.64
C GLY A 34 24.02 13.63 -11.45
N LYS A 35 25.21 13.45 -12.02
CA LYS A 35 25.91 12.16 -12.10
C LYS A 35 26.28 11.65 -10.70
N ASP A 36 25.94 10.39 -10.42
CA ASP A 36 26.42 9.72 -9.20
C ASP A 36 27.95 9.54 -9.25
N SER A 37 28.64 9.96 -8.20
CA SER A 37 30.11 9.87 -8.10
C SER A 37 30.61 8.43 -7.99
N ARG A 38 29.78 7.51 -7.46
CA ARG A 38 30.17 6.11 -7.26
C ARG A 38 29.91 5.24 -8.48
N THR A 39 28.71 5.31 -9.05
CA THR A 39 28.31 4.45 -10.18
C THR A 39 28.45 5.12 -11.54
N GLY A 40 28.61 6.44 -11.58
CA GLY A 40 28.67 7.21 -12.82
C GLY A 40 27.34 7.28 -13.58
N ILE A 41 26.25 6.76 -13.01
CA ILE A 41 24.91 6.79 -13.60
C ILE A 41 24.42 8.25 -13.63
N THR A 42 23.85 8.66 -14.76
CA THR A 42 23.24 9.99 -14.95
C THR A 42 21.72 9.93 -15.00
N GLU A 43 21.16 8.77 -15.35
CA GLU A 43 19.73 8.57 -15.58
C GLU A 43 19.20 7.40 -14.76
N MET A 44 17.99 7.53 -14.20
CA MET A 44 17.27 6.44 -13.56
C MET A 44 16.11 5.95 -14.41
N VAL A 45 15.83 4.66 -14.27
CA VAL A 45 14.66 4.00 -14.85
C VAL A 45 13.69 3.65 -13.73
N SER A 46 12.41 3.86 -13.96
CA SER A 46 11.38 3.44 -13.03
C SER A 46 11.27 1.91 -12.98
N SER A 47 11.07 1.33 -11.80
CA SER A 47 10.84 -0.11 -11.68
C SER A 47 9.38 -0.47 -12.00
N VAL A 48 9.21 -1.46 -12.87
CA VAL A 48 7.92 -2.12 -13.15
C VAL A 48 8.16 -3.61 -13.17
N GLY A 49 7.23 -4.38 -12.60
CA GLY A 49 7.33 -5.83 -12.61
C GLY A 49 7.40 -6.40 -14.02
N HIS A 50 8.34 -7.30 -14.28
CA HIS A 50 8.52 -7.86 -15.62
C HIS A 50 7.23 -8.54 -16.14
N SER A 51 6.51 -9.26 -15.27
CA SER A 51 5.25 -9.91 -15.65
C SER A 51 4.13 -8.94 -16.06
N CYS A 52 4.28 -7.63 -15.87
CA CYS A 52 3.35 -6.62 -16.36
C CYS A 52 3.24 -6.63 -17.90
N GLU A 53 4.29 -7.05 -18.60
CA GLU A 53 4.26 -7.18 -20.06
C GLU A 53 3.22 -8.19 -20.56
N ARG A 54 2.93 -9.23 -19.77
CA ARG A 54 1.92 -10.25 -20.10
C ARG A 54 0.48 -9.75 -19.97
N SER A 55 0.27 -8.52 -19.50
CA SER A 55 -1.05 -7.93 -19.31
C SER A 55 -1.04 -6.45 -19.69
N PRO A 56 -0.69 -6.12 -20.96
CA PRO A 56 -0.49 -4.74 -21.38
C PRO A 56 -1.79 -3.93 -21.33
N ASP A 57 -2.93 -4.54 -21.66
CA ASP A 57 -4.22 -3.84 -21.65
C ASP A 57 -4.65 -3.42 -20.23
N LEU A 58 -4.47 -4.31 -19.25
CA LEU A 58 -4.76 -4.01 -17.85
C LEU A 58 -3.79 -2.99 -17.27
N LEU A 59 -2.52 -3.03 -17.70
CA LEU A 59 -1.51 -2.05 -17.30
C LEU A 59 -1.83 -0.66 -17.88
N SER A 60 -2.24 -0.61 -19.16
CA SER A 60 -2.71 0.62 -19.81
C SER A 60 -3.95 1.18 -19.13
N GLN A 61 -4.93 0.34 -18.78
CA GLN A 61 -6.09 0.74 -18.01
C GLN A 61 -5.71 1.23 -16.61
N TYR A 62 -4.72 0.60 -15.97
CA TYR A 62 -4.22 1.05 -14.67
C TYR A 62 -3.48 2.40 -14.77
N MET A 63 -2.91 2.73 -15.93
CA MET A 63 -2.22 3.99 -16.15
C MET A 63 -3.09 5.06 -16.83
N SER A 64 -4.37 4.76 -17.11
CA SER A 64 -5.33 5.73 -17.65
C SER A 64 -5.95 6.57 -16.52
N TYR A 65 -5.15 7.47 -15.94
CA TYR A 65 -5.59 8.44 -14.93
C TYR A 65 -5.21 9.86 -15.35
N LYS A 66 -5.86 10.86 -14.76
CA LYS A 66 -5.50 12.27 -14.95
C LYS A 66 -4.42 12.67 -13.94
N VAL A 67 -3.31 13.22 -14.45
CA VAL A 67 -2.20 13.70 -13.62
C VAL A 67 -2.68 14.85 -12.74
N PHE A 68 -2.26 14.88 -11.47
CA PHE A 68 -2.67 15.87 -10.45
C PHE A 68 -4.17 15.94 -10.13
N ASP A 69 -4.99 15.02 -10.65
CA ASP A 69 -6.39 14.85 -10.26
C ASP A 69 -6.52 13.71 -9.24
N ARG A 70 -7.74 13.48 -8.73
CA ARG A 70 -8.04 12.36 -7.83
C ARG A 70 -7.77 11.03 -8.51
N CYS A 71 -7.08 10.13 -7.81
CA CYS A 71 -6.88 8.77 -8.30
C CYS A 71 -8.23 8.05 -8.50
N PRO A 72 -8.40 7.32 -9.61
CA PRO A 72 -9.53 6.42 -9.79
C PRO A 72 -9.61 5.39 -8.66
N ASP A 73 -10.83 4.94 -8.36
CA ASP A 73 -11.09 3.94 -7.32
C ASP A 73 -11.07 2.52 -7.90
N ASP A 74 -9.90 2.14 -8.42
CA ASP A 74 -9.67 0.93 -9.22
C ASP A 74 -8.74 -0.07 -8.51
N TRP A 75 -8.93 -0.21 -7.19
CA TRP A 75 -8.26 -1.20 -6.35
C TRP A 75 -8.25 -2.61 -6.97
N SER A 76 -9.38 -3.06 -7.51
CA SER A 76 -9.53 -4.40 -8.07
C SER A 76 -8.66 -4.62 -9.31
N LEU A 77 -8.42 -3.57 -10.09
CA LEU A 77 -7.53 -3.61 -11.25
C LEU A 77 -6.08 -3.76 -10.81
N GLY A 78 -5.66 -2.97 -9.82
CA GLY A 78 -4.37 -3.12 -9.16
C GLY A 78 -4.18 -4.55 -8.65
N GLN A 79 -5.13 -5.08 -7.87
CA GLN A 79 -5.08 -6.45 -7.35
C GLN A 79 -5.00 -7.50 -8.47
N LYS A 80 -5.72 -7.33 -9.59
CA LYS A 80 -5.67 -8.25 -10.72
C LYS A 80 -4.28 -8.29 -11.38
N LEU A 81 -3.65 -7.12 -11.58
CA LEU A 81 -2.27 -7.03 -12.08
C LEU A 81 -1.29 -7.72 -11.13
N ILE A 82 -1.44 -7.43 -9.85
CA ILE A 82 -0.67 -8.01 -8.75
C ILE A 82 -0.74 -9.55 -8.77
N LEU A 83 -1.94 -10.12 -8.90
CA LEU A 83 -2.16 -11.57 -8.96
C LEU A 83 -1.55 -12.20 -10.22
N ARG A 84 -1.43 -11.44 -11.31
CA ARG A 84 -0.71 -11.85 -12.53
C ARG A 84 0.79 -11.64 -12.46
N GLY A 85 1.30 -11.30 -11.28
CA GLY A 85 2.72 -11.14 -11.05
C GLY A 85 3.28 -9.76 -11.40
N CYS A 86 2.45 -8.80 -11.83
CA CYS A 86 2.86 -7.44 -12.15
C CYS A 86 3.15 -6.65 -10.87
N GLU A 87 4.40 -6.72 -10.43
CA GLU A 87 4.89 -6.07 -9.23
C GLU A 87 6.39 -5.80 -9.32
N PRO A 88 6.87 -4.59 -9.00
CA PRO A 88 6.10 -3.43 -8.52
C PRO A 88 5.15 -2.86 -9.59
N LEU A 89 4.03 -2.29 -9.14
CA LEU A 89 3.13 -1.54 -10.02
C LEU A 89 3.73 -0.15 -10.31
N PRO A 90 3.49 0.44 -11.49
CA PRO A 90 3.89 1.81 -11.77
C PRO A 90 3.31 2.78 -10.75
N ARG A 91 4.14 3.69 -10.25
CA ARG A 91 3.70 4.73 -9.31
C ARG A 91 2.87 5.76 -10.08
N ARG A 92 1.67 6.03 -9.58
CA ARG A 92 0.79 7.05 -10.17
C ARG A 92 1.12 8.45 -9.63
N ARG A 93 0.93 9.45 -10.49
CA ARG A 93 1.03 10.89 -10.19
C ARG A 93 -0.32 11.56 -9.89
N CYS A 94 -1.36 10.75 -9.64
CA CYS A 94 -2.64 11.23 -9.15
C CYS A 94 -2.61 11.45 -7.64
N LEU A 95 -3.55 12.24 -7.13
CA LEU A 95 -3.72 12.53 -5.72
C LEU A 95 -4.53 11.41 -5.06
N ALA A 96 -3.93 10.75 -4.08
CA ALA A 96 -4.60 9.69 -3.32
C ALA A 96 -5.86 10.24 -2.64
N LYS A 97 -6.92 9.42 -2.62
CA LYS A 97 -8.18 9.78 -1.95
C LYS A 97 -7.92 9.98 -0.45
N THR A 98 -8.19 11.18 0.03
CA THR A 98 -8.16 11.49 1.47
C THR A 98 -9.54 11.23 2.07
N VAL A 99 -9.56 10.50 3.18
CA VAL A 99 -10.76 10.31 4.01
C VAL A 99 -10.77 11.35 5.13
N ALA A 100 -11.94 11.92 5.41
CA ALA A 100 -12.10 12.89 6.47
C ALA A 100 -11.95 12.19 7.83
N LYS A 101 -11.01 12.65 8.65
CA LYS A 101 -10.70 12.09 9.97
C LYS A 101 -11.47 12.82 11.07
N GLN A 102 -12.79 12.79 11.02
CA GLN A 102 -13.64 13.59 11.91
C GLN A 102 -13.83 12.95 13.29
N ASP A 103 -13.79 11.62 13.38
CA ASP A 103 -14.17 10.87 14.58
C ASP A 103 -12.97 10.27 15.34
N LEU A 104 -11.79 10.87 15.20
CA LEU A 104 -10.60 10.38 15.90
C LEU A 104 -10.59 10.88 17.34
N LYS A 105 -10.55 9.96 18.29
CA LYS A 105 -10.37 10.26 19.71
C LYS A 105 -8.88 10.33 20.06
N PRO A 106 -8.48 11.11 21.08
CA PRO A 106 -7.13 11.05 21.60
C PRO A 106 -6.85 9.70 22.30
N PHE A 107 -5.58 9.34 22.42
CA PHE A 107 -5.17 8.26 23.32
C PHE A 107 -5.47 8.67 24.78
N PRO A 108 -5.94 7.76 25.65
CA PRO A 108 -6.14 6.31 25.45
C PRO A 108 -7.52 5.92 24.89
N ASP A 109 -8.48 6.85 24.81
CA ASP A 109 -9.87 6.59 24.42
C ASP A 109 -10.05 6.09 22.97
N SER A 110 -9.01 6.24 22.14
CA SER A 110 -8.95 5.71 20.78
C SER A 110 -8.70 4.21 20.69
N LEU A 111 -8.16 3.58 21.74
CA LEU A 111 -7.84 2.16 21.71
C LEU A 111 -9.10 1.29 21.70
N TRP A 112 -9.05 0.21 20.91
CA TRP A 112 -10.07 -0.84 20.86
C TRP A 112 -11.48 -0.37 20.48
N ARG A 113 -11.60 0.84 19.89
CA ARG A 113 -12.87 1.39 19.40
C ARG A 113 -12.85 1.56 17.88
N PRO A 114 -13.95 1.26 17.18
CA PRO A 114 -14.04 1.52 15.76
C PRO A 114 -14.05 3.03 15.52
N VAL A 115 -13.38 3.46 14.46
CA VAL A 115 -13.53 4.83 13.97
C VAL A 115 -14.89 4.98 13.29
N GLY A 116 -15.36 6.21 13.09
CA GLY A 116 -16.60 6.43 12.35
C GLY A 116 -16.51 5.86 10.93
N ASN A 117 -17.62 5.32 10.41
CA ASN A 117 -17.66 4.73 9.06
C ASN A 117 -17.22 5.73 7.97
N LYS A 118 -17.37 7.04 8.19
CA LYS A 118 -16.94 8.08 7.24
C LYS A 118 -15.42 8.26 7.17
N SER A 119 -14.69 7.78 8.18
CA SER A 119 -13.23 7.85 8.28
C SER A 119 -12.51 6.73 7.51
N VAL A 120 -13.25 5.82 6.87
CA VAL A 120 -12.71 4.66 6.14
C VAL A 120 -13.19 4.66 4.70
N ASN A 121 -12.31 4.27 3.78
CA ASN A 121 -12.69 4.03 2.39
C ASN A 121 -13.24 2.60 2.25
N TRP A 122 -14.56 2.46 2.03
CA TRP A 122 -15.24 1.17 1.85
C TRP A 122 -15.24 0.66 0.40
N SER A 123 -14.58 1.37 -0.50
CA SER A 123 -14.55 1.00 -1.91
C SER A 123 -13.94 -0.37 -2.12
N GLY A 124 -14.55 -1.17 -3.00
CA GLY A 124 -14.15 -2.55 -3.28
C GLY A 124 -14.63 -3.58 -2.25
N LEU A 125 -15.22 -3.16 -1.13
CA LEU A 125 -15.83 -4.07 -0.16
C LEU A 125 -17.33 -4.18 -0.42
N GLY A 126 -17.86 -5.39 -0.51
CA GLY A 126 -19.30 -5.67 -0.56
C GLY A 126 -20.00 -5.43 0.79
N CYS A 127 -19.38 -4.69 1.69
CA CYS A 127 -19.77 -4.49 3.08
C CYS A 127 -19.33 -3.09 3.48
N LYS A 128 -20.30 -2.21 3.74
CA LYS A 128 -20.05 -0.81 4.05
C LYS A 128 -20.36 -0.58 5.52
N GLY A 129 -19.32 -0.50 6.33
CA GLY A 129 -19.42 -0.21 7.76
C GLY A 129 -18.89 -1.33 8.66
N PHE A 130 -18.47 -0.95 9.87
CA PHE A 130 -17.88 -1.86 10.84
C PHE A 130 -18.87 -2.94 11.33
N ASP A 131 -20.16 -2.60 11.48
CA ASP A 131 -21.19 -3.55 11.90
C ASP A 131 -21.34 -4.70 10.91
N CYS A 132 -21.29 -4.38 9.62
CA CYS A 132 -21.34 -5.38 8.57
C CYS A 132 -20.07 -6.25 8.56
N LEU A 133 -18.88 -5.70 8.82
CA LEU A 133 -17.64 -6.46 8.87
C LEU A 133 -17.57 -7.40 10.07
N LYS A 134 -18.16 -7.02 11.21
CA LYS A 134 -18.24 -7.83 12.42
C LYS A 134 -19.02 -9.14 12.18
N GLY A 135 -20.09 -9.08 11.38
CA GLY A 135 -20.94 -10.24 11.06
C GLY A 135 -20.48 -11.11 9.90
N LYS A 136 -19.53 -10.65 9.06
CA LYS A 136 -19.08 -11.41 7.88
C LYS A 136 -17.88 -12.30 8.18
N LYS A 137 -17.92 -13.54 7.70
CA LYS A 137 -16.75 -14.40 7.55
C LYS A 137 -15.99 -13.97 6.30
N LEU A 138 -14.86 -13.28 6.43
CA LEU A 138 -14.03 -12.84 5.29
C LEU A 138 -12.98 -13.90 4.88
N GLY A 139 -13.34 -15.18 4.99
CA GLY A 139 -12.48 -16.34 4.78
C GLY A 139 -12.63 -17.38 5.89
N SER A 140 -11.98 -18.54 5.75
CA SER A 140 -11.93 -19.58 6.80
C SER A 140 -11.28 -19.06 8.09
N ASP A 141 -10.27 -18.21 7.94
CA ASP A 141 -9.39 -17.79 9.03
C ASP A 141 -9.85 -16.49 9.70
N CYS A 142 -10.96 -15.91 9.20
CA CYS A 142 -11.39 -14.57 9.58
C CYS A 142 -12.88 -14.52 9.94
N VAL A 143 -13.22 -15.21 11.02
CA VAL A 143 -14.53 -15.14 11.70
C VAL A 143 -14.44 -14.10 12.83
N GLY A 144 -15.16 -12.98 12.74
CA GLY A 144 -15.19 -11.96 13.80
C GLY A 144 -13.95 -11.06 13.89
N CYS A 145 -13.05 -11.11 12.89
CA CYS A 145 -11.82 -10.32 12.83
C CYS A 145 -11.98 -8.82 13.11
N PHE A 146 -13.11 -8.20 12.77
CA PHE A 146 -13.29 -6.75 12.94
C PHE A 146 -14.05 -6.40 14.22
N ASP A 147 -14.23 -7.37 15.12
CA ASP A 147 -14.71 -7.11 16.47
C ASP A 147 -13.55 -6.75 17.40
N LEU A 148 -13.24 -5.45 17.48
CA LEU A 148 -12.13 -4.91 18.26
C LEU A 148 -12.17 -5.29 19.74
N GLY A 149 -13.36 -5.56 20.30
CA GLY A 149 -13.50 -6.06 21.66
C GLY A 149 -12.90 -7.46 21.85
N SER A 150 -13.11 -8.36 20.88
CA SER A 150 -12.53 -9.71 20.88
C SER A 150 -11.05 -9.71 20.48
N GLU A 151 -10.67 -8.80 19.58
CA GLU A 151 -9.29 -8.70 19.11
C GLU A 151 -8.34 -8.14 20.17
N LYS A 152 -8.82 -7.25 21.05
CA LYS A 152 -8.05 -6.67 22.17
C LYS A 152 -7.22 -7.72 22.90
N ASP A 153 -7.83 -8.85 23.21
CA ASP A 153 -7.20 -9.94 23.95
C ASP A 153 -5.98 -10.55 23.26
N ARG A 154 -5.84 -10.40 21.93
CA ARG A 154 -4.67 -10.86 21.18
C ARG A 154 -3.45 -9.96 21.33
N PHE A 155 -3.65 -8.70 21.71
CA PHE A 155 -2.59 -7.69 21.76
C PHE A 155 -2.26 -7.23 23.18
N VAL A 156 -3.15 -7.51 24.14
CA VAL A 156 -2.96 -7.19 25.57
C VAL A 156 -2.47 -8.42 26.36
N LYS A 157 -2.54 -9.63 25.78
CA LYS A 157 -2.08 -10.88 26.42
C LYS A 157 -0.94 -11.49 25.62
N VAL A 158 0.13 -11.85 26.32
CA VAL A 158 1.27 -12.60 25.75
C VAL A 158 0.84 -14.05 25.54
N LYS A 159 1.04 -14.60 24.33
CA LYS A 159 0.81 -16.03 24.04
C LYS A 159 2.12 -16.80 23.86
N GLY A 160 3.19 -16.13 23.44
CA GLY A 160 4.51 -16.71 23.24
C GLY A 160 5.65 -15.78 23.66
N LYS A 161 6.87 -16.33 23.71
CA LYS A 161 8.07 -15.61 24.15
C LYS A 161 8.50 -14.45 23.23
N ASN A 162 7.97 -14.39 22.01
CA ASN A 162 8.30 -13.38 21.00
C ASN A 162 7.16 -12.38 20.76
N ASP A 163 6.12 -12.42 21.58
CA ASP A 163 4.99 -11.49 21.45
C ASP A 163 5.30 -10.20 22.21
N PHE A 164 5.02 -9.07 21.59
CA PHE A 164 5.10 -7.76 22.23
C PHE A 164 3.70 -7.30 22.60
N LEU A 165 3.51 -6.83 23.83
CA LEU A 165 2.25 -6.23 24.24
C LEU A 165 2.09 -4.85 23.59
N VAL A 166 0.85 -4.49 23.31
CA VAL A 166 0.54 -3.15 22.77
C VAL A 166 1.08 -2.05 23.68
N ASP A 167 1.00 -2.23 24.99
CA ASP A 167 1.43 -1.22 25.97
C ASP A 167 2.95 -1.07 25.99
N ASP A 168 3.69 -2.16 25.80
CA ASP A 168 5.16 -2.13 25.66
C ASP A 168 5.55 -1.38 24.39
N VAL A 169 4.89 -1.66 23.27
CA VAL A 169 5.14 -0.96 21.99
C VAL A 169 4.79 0.52 22.09
N LEU A 170 3.68 0.85 22.75
CA LEU A 170 3.27 2.24 22.98
C LEU A 170 4.22 2.95 23.95
N GLY A 171 4.75 2.27 24.96
CA GLY A 171 5.74 2.79 25.90
C GLY A 171 7.12 3.01 25.28
N LEU A 172 7.47 2.25 24.24
CA LEU A 172 8.75 2.39 23.52
C LEU A 172 8.87 3.71 22.75
N ALA A 173 7.75 4.37 22.42
CA ALA A 173 7.84 5.67 21.78
C ALA A 173 7.17 6.75 22.63
N ASN A 174 7.87 7.86 22.74
CA ASN A 174 7.45 9.04 23.48
C ASN A 174 6.31 9.81 22.75
N GLY A 175 5.16 9.16 22.53
CA GLY A 175 3.94 9.73 21.95
C GLY A 175 3.88 9.86 20.42
N LYS A 176 4.81 9.26 19.66
CA LYS A 176 4.94 9.47 18.20
C LYS A 176 4.96 8.17 17.38
N ILE A 177 3.97 7.28 17.53
CA ILE A 177 3.92 6.00 16.80
C ILE A 177 2.97 6.06 15.61
N ARG A 178 3.35 5.40 14.51
CA ARG A 178 2.51 5.04 13.36
C ARG A 178 2.36 3.50 13.22
N ILE A 179 1.28 2.92 13.72
CA ILE A 179 0.82 1.53 13.60
C ILE A 179 -0.11 1.39 12.37
N GLY A 180 0.32 0.68 11.33
CA GLY A 180 -0.56 0.17 10.29
C GLY A 180 -0.90 -1.32 10.41
N PHE A 181 -2.17 -1.68 10.24
CA PHE A 181 -2.64 -3.07 10.36
C PHE A 181 -3.08 -3.62 9.00
N ASP A 182 -2.45 -4.71 8.56
CA ASP A 182 -2.78 -5.40 7.31
C ASP A 182 -3.11 -6.87 7.60
N ARG A 183 -4.27 -7.33 7.13
CA ARG A 183 -4.76 -8.71 7.29
C ARG A 183 -5.19 -9.37 5.98
N PHE A 184 -5.06 -8.71 4.83
CA PHE A 184 -5.50 -9.27 3.55
C PHE A 184 -4.32 -9.76 2.72
N GLY A 185 -3.86 -10.98 3.02
CA GLY A 185 -3.10 -11.81 2.07
C GLY A 185 -1.59 -11.68 2.04
N TYR A 186 -0.95 -11.02 3.02
CA TYR A 186 0.49 -10.81 3.04
C TYR A 186 1.15 -11.44 4.28
N LYS A 187 2.18 -12.27 4.05
CA LYS A 187 2.84 -13.10 5.09
C LYS A 187 3.67 -12.33 6.13
N LYS A 188 3.88 -11.01 5.99
CA LYS A 188 4.69 -10.20 6.92
C LYS A 188 4.18 -8.78 7.06
N LEU A 189 4.21 -8.29 8.30
CA LEU A 189 3.95 -6.92 8.71
C LEU A 189 5.17 -6.04 8.41
N LYS A 190 4.98 -4.81 7.89
CA LYS A 190 6.05 -3.79 7.91
C LYS A 190 5.50 -2.40 8.24
N TRP A 191 6.12 -1.79 9.24
CA TRP A 191 5.79 -0.44 9.72
C TRP A 191 6.61 0.61 8.97
N VAL A 192 6.01 1.77 8.67
CA VAL A 192 6.74 2.95 8.17
C VAL A 192 6.32 4.18 8.98
N ILE A 193 7.33 4.90 9.47
CA ILE A 193 7.17 6.07 10.32
C ILE A 193 7.24 7.33 9.44
N GLY A 194 6.37 8.30 9.71
CA GLY A 194 6.41 9.62 9.06
C GLY A 194 6.27 10.75 10.09
N GLU A 195 7.02 11.82 9.92
CA GLU A 195 7.02 12.99 10.79
C GLU A 195 5.98 14.03 10.32
N LYS A 196 5.51 14.92 11.22
CA LYS A 196 4.74 16.11 10.88
C LYS A 196 5.41 17.32 11.54
N ALA A 197 5.39 18.46 10.86
CA ALA A 197 6.10 19.67 11.25
C ALA A 197 5.63 20.34 12.56
N ASP A 198 4.52 19.90 13.16
CA ASP A 198 3.95 20.47 14.40
C ASP A 198 4.25 19.63 15.66
N GLY A 199 5.15 18.65 15.56
CA GLY A 199 5.48 17.76 16.68
C GLY A 199 4.45 16.65 16.94
N GLN A 200 3.35 16.58 16.20
CA GLN A 200 2.38 15.48 16.27
C GLN A 200 2.70 14.37 15.26
N GLY A 201 2.98 13.17 15.74
CA GLY A 201 3.02 11.98 14.88
C GLY A 201 1.60 11.61 14.45
N ASN A 202 1.30 11.57 13.15
CA ASN A 202 0.13 10.80 12.70
C ASN A 202 0.43 9.30 12.80
N LEU A 203 -0.51 8.44 12.43
CA LEU A 203 -0.34 7.00 12.34
C LEU A 203 -0.83 6.59 10.95
N SER A 204 -0.03 5.89 10.15
CA SER A 204 -0.33 5.64 8.73
C SER A 204 0.18 4.26 8.31
N ALA A 205 -0.76 3.39 7.96
CA ALA A 205 -0.46 2.09 7.37
C ALA A 205 -0.10 2.28 5.89
N VAL A 206 0.98 1.63 5.44
CA VAL A 206 1.23 1.42 4.01
C VAL A 206 1.27 -0.09 3.78
N LEU A 207 0.38 -0.57 2.91
CA LEU A 207 0.37 -1.95 2.43
C LEU A 207 1.66 -2.19 1.66
N GLN A 208 2.58 -2.98 2.19
CA GLN A 208 3.76 -3.42 1.45
C GLN A 208 3.63 -4.90 1.11
N LYS A 209 3.63 -5.16 -0.19
CA LYS A 209 3.69 -6.51 -0.70
C LYS A 209 5.00 -7.25 -0.36
N PRO A 210 4.99 -8.59 -0.36
CA PRO A 210 6.18 -9.39 -0.07
C PRO A 210 7.13 -9.31 -1.26
N VAL A 211 8.44 -9.20 -0.98
CA VAL A 211 9.46 -9.55 -1.98
C VAL A 211 9.27 -11.03 -2.31
N ARG A 212 9.04 -11.34 -3.59
CA ARG A 212 9.03 -12.74 -4.06
C ARG A 212 10.46 -13.26 -3.99
N VAL A 213 10.63 -14.39 -3.30
CA VAL A 213 11.77 -15.29 -3.49
C VAL A 213 11.46 -16.14 -4.70
#